data_AF-A0A9W9N9K5-F1
#
_entry.id   AF-A0A9W9N9K5-F1
#
_cell.length_a   1.000
_cell.length_b   1.000
_cell.length_c   1.000
_cell.angle_alpha   90.00
_cell.angle_beta   90.00
_cell.angle_gamma   90.00
#
_symmetry.space_group_name_H-M   'P 1'
#
loop_
_entity.id
_entity.type
_entity.pdbx_description
1 polymer ?
#
loop_
_entity_poly.entity_id
_entity_poly.type
_entity_poly.pdbx_seq_one_letter_code
_entity_poly.pdbx_strand_id
1 'polypeptide(L)'
;MSDITDFITALEAAQSKAKFTPEVQEAAVGIDAATLKAAVEAALAMGESDKLSDDAQIAALKKGLDFAGKLVMMLKTAPGPFEKKDLWVYFKIGNNVVPDKPGMFDMVKKQLYGEWDKVKHYSDQKAQAIYIQKVNEFIGKYGLRDE
;
A
#
# COMPACT_ATOMS: atom_id res chain seq x y z
N MET A 1 11.35 1.69 14.24
CA MET A 1 10.27 0.72 14.00
C MET A 1 9.29 1.39 13.07
N SER A 2 8.88 0.71 12.00
CA SER A 2 7.88 1.27 11.08
C SER A 2 6.52 1.17 11.74
N ASP A 3 6.05 2.28 12.28
CA ASP A 3 4.77 2.33 12.97
C ASP A 3 3.62 2.36 11.95
N ILE A 4 2.81 1.30 11.94
CA ILE A 4 1.60 1.19 11.12
C ILE A 4 0.33 1.07 11.99
N THR A 5 0.36 1.63 13.20
CA THR A 5 -0.72 1.48 14.18
C THR A 5 -2.08 1.94 13.66
N ASP A 6 -2.16 3.10 12.99
CA ASP A 6 -3.44 3.61 12.45
C ASP A 6 -4.02 2.67 11.38
N PHE A 7 -3.15 2.08 10.55
CA PHE A 7 -3.53 1.07 9.57
C PHE A 7 -4.04 -0.21 10.22
N ILE A 8 -3.39 -0.69 11.28
CA ILE A 8 -3.83 -1.87 12.03
C ILE A 8 -5.16 -1.62 12.74
N THR A 9 -5.36 -0.46 13.34
CA THR A 9 -6.66 -0.08 13.92
C THR A 9 -7.77 -0.04 12.86
N ALA A 10 -7.47 0.47 11.67
CA ALA A 10 -8.42 0.44 10.55
C ALA A 10 -8.69 -1.00 10.07
N LEU A 11 -7.67 -1.85 10.00
CA LEU A 11 -7.81 -3.26 9.67
C LEU A 11 -8.77 -3.97 10.64
N GLU A 12 -8.56 -3.80 11.95
CA GLU A 12 -9.40 -4.39 12.99
C GLU A 12 -10.86 -3.91 12.89
N ALA A 13 -11.07 -2.61 12.66
CA ALA A 13 -12.41 -2.04 12.48
C ALA A 13 -13.13 -2.58 11.23
N ALA A 14 -12.40 -2.84 10.14
CA ALA A 14 -12.92 -3.47 8.94
C ALA A 14 -13.28 -4.95 9.20
N GLN A 15 -12.40 -5.69 9.88
CA GLN A 15 -12.62 -7.10 10.22
C GLN A 15 -13.81 -7.31 11.17
N SER A 16 -14.00 -6.39 12.13
CA SER A 16 -15.15 -6.42 13.02
C SER A 16 -16.45 -5.99 12.36
N LYS A 17 -16.41 -5.58 11.07
CA LYS A 17 -17.52 -4.98 10.32
C LYS A 17 -18.15 -3.77 11.02
N ALA A 18 -17.36 -3.08 11.84
CA ALA A 18 -17.83 -1.93 12.59
C ALA A 18 -17.82 -0.65 11.72
N LYS A 19 -16.97 -0.61 10.69
CA LYS A 19 -16.80 0.52 9.77
C LYS A 19 -16.52 0.06 8.34
N PHE A 20 -16.60 1.02 7.42
CA PHE A 20 -16.25 0.91 6.00
C PHE A 20 -17.22 0.09 5.16
N THR A 21 -17.11 0.22 3.85
CA THR A 21 -17.91 -0.54 2.87
C THR A 21 -17.66 -2.04 2.95
N PRO A 22 -18.61 -2.87 2.45
CA PRO A 22 -18.41 -4.32 2.33
C PRO A 22 -17.13 -4.69 1.57
N GLU A 23 -16.76 -3.93 0.54
CA GLU A 23 -15.55 -4.18 -0.25
C GLU A 23 -14.27 -4.06 0.60
N VAL A 24 -14.21 -3.05 1.47
CA VAL A 24 -13.07 -2.84 2.39
C VAL A 24 -13.05 -3.92 3.47
N GLN A 25 -14.23 -4.30 3.99
CA GLN A 25 -14.36 -5.36 4.99
C GLN A 25 -13.94 -6.73 4.43
N GLU A 26 -14.34 -7.05 3.20
CA GLU A 26 -13.95 -8.29 2.51
C GLU A 26 -12.44 -8.37 2.27
N ALA A 27 -11.82 -7.25 1.88
CA ALA A 27 -10.37 -7.18 1.70
C ALA A 27 -9.57 -7.36 3.00
N ALA A 28 -10.17 -7.04 4.14
CA ALA A 28 -9.57 -7.20 5.45
C ALA A 28 -9.56 -8.66 5.93
N VAL A 29 -10.37 -9.54 5.33
CA VAL A 29 -10.57 -10.92 5.82
C VAL A 29 -9.28 -11.74 5.72
N GLY A 30 -8.96 -12.41 6.83
CA GLY A 30 -7.83 -13.35 6.88
C GLY A 30 -6.45 -12.68 6.77
N ILE A 31 -6.36 -11.40 7.11
CA ILE A 31 -5.11 -10.69 7.36
C ILE A 31 -4.80 -10.78 8.85
N ASP A 32 -3.68 -11.40 9.21
CA ASP A 32 -3.20 -11.41 10.59
C ASP A 32 -2.40 -10.13 10.88
N ALA A 33 -2.87 -9.32 11.84
CA ALA A 33 -2.29 -8.01 12.13
C ALA A 33 -0.82 -8.11 12.61
N ALA A 34 -0.50 -9.12 13.43
CA ALA A 34 0.85 -9.30 13.96
C ALA A 34 1.83 -9.72 12.85
N THR A 35 1.43 -10.67 12.01
CA THR A 35 2.20 -11.13 10.85
C THR A 35 2.39 -10.00 9.84
N LEU A 36 1.34 -9.21 9.57
CA LEU A 36 1.44 -8.07 8.67
C LEU A 36 2.41 -7.02 9.20
N LYS A 37 2.33 -6.68 10.50
CA LYS A 37 3.25 -5.72 11.11
C LYS A 37 4.71 -6.19 11.01
N ALA A 38 4.97 -7.45 11.37
CA ALA A 38 6.30 -8.03 11.25
C ALA A 38 6.80 -8.05 9.80
N ALA A 39 5.93 -8.36 8.84
CA ALA A 39 6.27 -8.38 7.43
C ALA A 39 6.60 -6.98 6.89
N VAL A 40 5.84 -5.96 7.28
CA VAL A 40 6.11 -4.56 6.90
C VAL A 40 7.43 -4.08 7.49
N GLU A 41 7.71 -4.38 8.76
CA GLU A 41 8.98 -4.02 9.39
C GLU A 41 10.17 -4.71 8.71
N ALA A 42 10.08 -6.02 8.47
CA ALA A 42 11.11 -6.78 7.75
C ALA A 42 11.33 -6.24 6.33
N ALA A 43 10.23 -5.97 5.61
CA ALA A 43 10.29 -5.45 4.25
C ALA A 43 10.82 -4.02 4.17
N LEU A 44 10.62 -3.19 5.19
CA LEU A 44 11.21 -1.86 5.22
C LEU A 44 12.68 -1.88 5.63
N ALA A 45 13.13 -2.87 6.40
CA ALA A 45 14.52 -3.02 6.81
C ALA A 45 15.45 -3.64 5.74
N MET A 46 14.91 -4.47 4.84
CA MET A 46 15.68 -5.11 3.77
C MET A 46 16.10 -4.13 2.66
N GLY A 47 17.09 -4.52 1.86
CA GLY A 47 17.52 -3.78 0.68
C GLY A 47 16.42 -3.65 -0.37
N GLU A 48 16.60 -2.70 -1.29
CA GLU A 48 15.56 -2.34 -2.26
C GLU A 48 15.12 -3.52 -3.13
N SER A 49 16.06 -4.36 -3.58
CA SER A 49 15.83 -5.49 -4.48
C SER A 49 15.76 -6.85 -3.77
N ASP A 50 15.93 -6.89 -2.46
CA ASP A 50 15.96 -8.14 -1.70
C ASP A 50 14.56 -8.79 -1.72
N LYS A 51 14.47 -10.06 -1.33
CA LYS A 51 13.18 -10.77 -1.16
C LYS A 51 13.05 -11.35 0.23
N LEU A 52 11.85 -11.27 0.80
CA LEU A 52 11.51 -12.05 1.98
C LEU A 52 11.49 -13.54 1.62
N SER A 53 11.85 -14.39 2.58
CA SER A 53 11.80 -15.85 2.45
C SER A 53 10.61 -16.49 3.17
N ASP A 54 9.91 -15.73 4.01
CA ASP A 54 8.78 -16.22 4.80
C ASP A 54 7.47 -16.06 4.00
N ASP A 55 6.88 -17.20 3.63
CA ASP A 55 5.65 -17.24 2.82
C ASP A 55 4.44 -16.60 3.52
N ALA A 56 4.36 -16.68 4.85
CA ALA A 56 3.28 -16.05 5.61
C ALA A 56 3.41 -14.53 5.58
N GLN A 57 4.63 -14.00 5.71
CA GLN A 57 4.91 -12.57 5.57
C GLN A 57 4.62 -12.07 4.15
N ILE A 58 5.04 -12.82 3.12
CA ILE A 58 4.77 -12.48 1.72
C ILE A 58 3.27 -12.46 1.44
N ALA A 59 2.53 -13.46 1.93
CA ALA A 59 1.08 -13.53 1.78
C ALA A 59 0.37 -12.38 2.53
N ALA A 60 0.84 -12.05 3.74
CA ALA A 60 0.32 -10.94 4.52
C ALA A 60 0.53 -9.61 3.81
N LEU A 61 1.72 -9.33 3.25
CA LEU A 61 1.97 -8.10 2.49
C LEU A 61 1.10 -7.96 1.25
N LYS A 62 0.88 -9.06 0.51
CA LYS A 62 0.00 -9.05 -0.67
C LYS A 62 -1.45 -8.72 -0.29
N LYS A 63 -2.00 -9.36 0.74
CA LYS A 63 -3.35 -9.04 1.23
C LYS A 63 -3.41 -7.64 1.82
N GLY A 64 -2.39 -7.24 2.56
CA GLY A 64 -2.24 -5.91 3.13
C GLY A 64 -2.23 -4.83 2.05
N LEU A 65 -1.59 -5.06 0.91
CA LEU A 65 -1.61 -4.15 -0.23
C LEU A 65 -3.02 -4.02 -0.83
N ASP A 66 -3.74 -5.11 -1.03
CA ASP A 66 -5.12 -5.08 -1.54
C ASP A 66 -6.04 -4.30 -0.59
N PHE A 67 -5.97 -4.60 0.71
CA PHE A 67 -6.72 -3.87 1.72
C PHE A 67 -6.33 -2.38 1.74
N ALA A 68 -5.03 -2.05 1.70
CA ALA A 68 -4.57 -0.67 1.67
C ALA A 68 -5.07 0.09 0.44
N GLY A 69 -5.11 -0.56 -0.72
CA GLY A 69 -5.61 0.01 -1.97
C GLY A 69 -7.09 0.38 -1.93
N LYS A 70 -7.89 -0.36 -1.15
CA LYS A 70 -9.30 -0.04 -0.89
C LYS A 70 -9.43 0.99 0.23
N LEU A 71 -8.67 0.83 1.31
CA LEU A 71 -8.73 1.70 2.48
C LEU A 71 -8.35 3.15 2.15
N VAL A 72 -7.39 3.39 1.24
CA VAL A 72 -7.00 4.75 0.84
C VAL A 72 -8.17 5.54 0.21
N MET A 73 -9.16 4.84 -0.35
CA MET A 73 -10.37 5.47 -0.89
C MET A 73 -11.31 5.97 0.21
N MET A 74 -11.15 5.47 1.44
CA MET A 74 -11.92 5.85 2.61
C MET A 74 -11.37 7.08 3.34
N LEU A 75 -10.27 7.69 2.87
CA LEU A 75 -9.72 8.89 3.48
C LEU A 75 -10.71 10.05 3.41
N LYS A 76 -10.90 10.81 4.51
CA LYS A 76 -11.80 11.98 4.53
C LYS A 76 -11.39 13.02 3.50
N THR A 77 -10.08 13.20 3.33
CA THR A 77 -9.49 14.08 2.33
C THR A 77 -8.67 13.27 1.35
N ALA A 78 -8.91 13.49 0.05
CA ALA A 78 -8.12 12.84 -0.98
C ALA A 78 -6.67 13.34 -0.94
N PRO A 79 -5.66 12.44 -1.06
CA PRO A 79 -4.27 12.86 -1.11
C PRO A 79 -3.99 13.82 -2.27
N GLY A 80 -2.97 14.67 -2.10
CA GLY A 80 -2.53 15.61 -3.12
C GLY A 80 -1.96 14.92 -4.37
N PRO A 81 -1.74 15.66 -5.47
CA PRO A 81 -1.23 15.08 -6.72
C PRO A 81 0.10 14.32 -6.57
N PHE A 82 1.03 14.84 -5.78
CA PHE A 82 2.33 14.19 -5.51
C PHE A 82 2.18 12.92 -4.66
N GLU A 83 1.33 12.96 -3.64
CA GLU A 83 1.04 11.80 -2.78
C GLU A 83 0.35 10.67 -3.56
N LYS A 84 -0.60 11.01 -4.44
CA LYS A 84 -1.26 10.05 -5.35
C LYS A 84 -0.26 9.40 -6.31
N LYS A 85 0.67 10.18 -6.82
CA LYS A 85 1.74 9.70 -7.71
C LYS A 85 2.66 8.72 -6.98
N ASP A 86 3.07 9.02 -5.76
CA ASP A 86 3.87 8.12 -4.93
C ASP A 86 3.15 6.79 -4.69
N LEU A 87 1.87 6.85 -4.26
CA LEU A 87 1.04 5.66 -4.08
C LEU A 87 0.96 4.84 -5.37
N TRP A 88 0.71 5.49 -6.51
CA TRP A 88 0.59 4.80 -7.79
C TRP A 88 1.85 4.00 -8.15
N VAL A 89 3.03 4.56 -7.93
CA VAL A 89 4.31 3.90 -8.24
C VAL A 89 4.48 2.63 -7.41
N TYR A 90 4.35 2.73 -6.08
CA TYR A 90 4.53 1.58 -5.19
C TYR A 90 3.43 0.54 -5.36
N PHE A 91 2.20 0.97 -5.67
CA PHE A 91 1.11 0.05 -5.97
C PHE A 91 1.39 -0.77 -7.23
N LYS A 92 1.96 -0.16 -8.28
CA LYS A 92 2.32 -0.87 -9.51
C LYS A 92 3.43 -1.89 -9.27
N ILE A 93 4.50 -1.51 -8.57
CA ILE A 93 5.61 -2.42 -8.26
C ILE A 93 5.15 -3.54 -7.32
N GLY A 94 4.39 -3.21 -6.28
CA GLY A 94 3.85 -4.20 -5.33
C GLY A 94 2.93 -5.23 -5.97
N ASN A 95 2.29 -4.89 -7.10
CA ASN A 95 1.49 -5.81 -7.91
C ASN A 95 2.27 -6.44 -9.08
N ASN A 96 3.59 -6.22 -9.19
CA ASN A 96 4.42 -6.66 -10.31
C ASN A 96 3.88 -6.20 -11.69
N VAL A 97 3.28 -5.01 -11.74
CA VAL A 97 2.71 -4.43 -12.97
C VAL A 97 3.72 -3.47 -13.62
N VAL A 98 4.08 -3.76 -14.86
CA VAL A 98 4.84 -2.85 -15.72
C VAL A 98 3.86 -1.92 -16.43
N PRO A 99 3.90 -0.59 -16.19
CA PRO A 99 3.03 0.35 -16.87
C PRO A 99 3.43 0.51 -18.35
N ASP A 100 2.45 0.78 -19.21
CA ASP A 100 2.71 1.05 -20.61
C ASP A 100 3.59 2.29 -20.80
N LYS A 101 4.49 2.22 -21.79
CA LYS A 101 5.29 3.38 -22.17
C LYS A 101 4.38 4.49 -22.71
N PRO A 102 4.49 5.71 -22.18
CA PRO A 102 3.62 6.80 -22.57
C PRO A 102 3.97 7.33 -23.97
N GLY A 103 2.94 7.78 -24.69
CA GLY A 103 3.12 8.47 -25.98
C GLY A 103 3.83 9.83 -25.81
N MET A 104 4.37 10.37 -26.91
CA MET A 104 5.19 11.60 -26.87
C MET A 104 4.45 12.83 -26.30
N PHE A 105 3.12 12.89 -26.43
CA PHE A 105 2.31 14.03 -26.00
C PHE A 105 1.60 13.84 -24.65
N ASP A 106 1.70 12.65 -24.03
CA ASP A 106 1.07 12.37 -22.73
C ASP A 106 2.04 12.72 -21.58
N MET A 107 2.12 14.01 -21.27
CA MET A 107 3.06 14.54 -20.26
C MET A 107 2.81 13.98 -18.86
N VAL A 108 1.55 13.72 -18.49
CA VAL A 108 1.19 13.17 -17.18
C VAL A 108 1.67 11.73 -17.06
N LYS A 109 1.38 10.88 -18.04
CA LYS A 109 1.87 9.49 -18.00
C LYS A 109 3.39 9.41 -18.14
N LYS A 110 4.02 10.33 -18.87
CA LYS A 110 5.50 10.47 -18.88
C LYS A 110 6.06 10.70 -17.49
N GLN A 111 5.45 11.59 -16.72
CA GLN A 111 5.90 11.85 -15.36
C GLN A 111 5.70 10.62 -14.45
N LEU A 112 4.54 9.96 -14.53
CA LEU A 112 4.27 8.74 -13.76
C LEU A 112 5.22 7.60 -14.13
N TYR A 113 5.39 7.34 -15.43
CA TYR A 113 6.30 6.31 -15.93
C TYR A 113 7.74 6.58 -15.52
N GLY A 114 8.22 7.82 -15.64
CA GLY A 114 9.58 8.17 -15.25
C GLY A 114 9.85 7.99 -13.76
N GLU A 115 8.83 8.00 -12.91
CA GLU A 115 8.98 7.86 -11.46
C GLU A 115 8.88 6.40 -11.04
N TRP A 116 8.02 5.65 -11.71
CA TRP A 116 8.06 4.20 -11.66
C TRP A 116 9.41 3.65 -12.16
N ASP A 117 9.96 4.19 -13.25
CA ASP A 117 11.22 3.72 -13.85
C ASP A 117 12.42 3.88 -12.92
N LYS A 118 12.41 4.91 -12.05
CA LYS A 118 13.45 5.14 -11.03
C LYS A 118 13.48 4.10 -9.92
N VAL A 119 12.35 3.47 -9.62
CA VAL A 119 12.20 2.54 -8.48
C VAL A 119 11.75 1.15 -8.92
N LYS A 120 11.64 0.87 -10.22
CA LYS A 120 11.23 -0.44 -10.76
C LYS A 120 12.11 -1.61 -10.31
N HIS A 121 13.31 -1.34 -9.81
CA HIS A 121 14.22 -2.33 -9.25
C HIS A 121 13.87 -2.77 -7.82
N TYR A 122 12.93 -2.06 -7.18
CA TYR A 122 12.42 -2.45 -5.87
C TYR A 122 11.72 -3.81 -5.98
N SER A 123 11.88 -4.65 -4.97
CA SER A 123 11.08 -5.87 -4.87
C SER A 123 9.61 -5.52 -4.61
N ASP A 124 8.73 -6.45 -4.96
CA ASP A 124 7.31 -6.34 -4.70
C ASP A 124 7.02 -6.25 -3.20
N GLN A 125 7.74 -7.01 -2.36
CA GLN A 125 7.59 -6.91 -0.90
C GLN A 125 7.99 -5.53 -0.36
N LYS A 126 9.10 -4.97 -0.85
CA LYS A 126 9.54 -3.62 -0.47
C LYS A 126 8.49 -2.58 -0.83
N ALA A 127 7.99 -2.62 -2.07
CA ALA A 127 6.97 -1.70 -2.54
C ALA A 127 5.63 -1.85 -1.81
N GLN A 128 5.21 -3.09 -1.51
CA GLN A 128 4.03 -3.38 -0.70
C GLN A 128 4.12 -2.72 0.67
N ALA A 129 5.26 -2.89 1.36
CA ALA A 129 5.46 -2.33 2.69
C ALA A 129 5.51 -0.79 2.68
N ILE A 130 6.18 -0.17 1.69
CA ILE A 130 6.19 1.29 1.53
C ILE A 130 4.79 1.83 1.26
N TYR A 131 4.00 1.14 0.43
CA TYR A 131 2.62 1.54 0.15
C TYR A 131 1.78 1.53 1.42
N ILE A 132 1.84 0.44 2.21
CA ILE A 132 1.10 0.31 3.48
C ILE A 132 1.53 1.41 4.46
N GLN A 133 2.83 1.68 4.57
CA GLN A 133 3.35 2.77 5.40
C GLN A 133 2.80 4.14 4.99
N LYS A 134 2.78 4.45 3.69
CA LYS A 134 2.18 5.71 3.20
C LYS A 134 0.69 5.81 3.46
N VAL A 135 -0.05 4.71 3.31
CA VAL A 135 -1.49 4.69 3.65
C VAL A 135 -1.68 4.95 5.14
N ASN A 136 -0.86 4.35 6.01
CA ASN A 136 -0.87 4.65 7.45
C ASN A 136 -0.66 6.15 7.73
N GLU A 137 0.38 6.75 7.14
CA GLU A 137 0.65 8.19 7.28
C GLU A 137 -0.55 9.04 6.83
N PHE A 138 -1.22 8.64 5.76
CA PHE A 138 -2.39 9.34 5.24
C PHE A 138 -3.62 9.17 6.12
N ILE A 139 -3.78 8.03 6.79
CA ILE A 139 -4.82 7.85 7.80
C ILE A 139 -4.59 8.83 8.95
N GLY A 140 -3.37 8.91 9.48
CA GLY A 140 -3.05 9.87 10.55
C GLY A 140 -3.24 11.32 10.12
N LYS A 141 -2.88 11.66 8.88
CA LYS A 141 -2.96 13.03 8.34
C LYS A 141 -4.38 13.48 7.96
N TYR A 142 -5.13 12.62 7.28
CA TYR A 142 -6.42 12.97 6.68
C TYR A 142 -7.61 12.36 7.42
N GLY A 143 -7.39 11.36 8.25
CA GLY A 143 -8.44 10.59 8.90
C GLY A 143 -9.23 9.73 7.91
N LEU A 144 -10.05 8.84 8.47
CA LEU A 144 -10.91 7.91 7.73
C LEU A 144 -12.38 8.30 7.89
N ARG A 145 -13.16 8.17 6.81
CA ARG A 145 -14.62 8.29 6.85
C ARG A 145 -15.20 7.07 7.54
N ASP A 146 -16.29 7.28 8.26
CA ASP A 146 -16.95 6.21 9.00
C ASP A 146 -17.90 5.36 8.15
N GLU A 147 -18.15 5.79 6.88
CA GLU A 147 -19.16 5.29 5.91
C GLU A 147 -20.26 4.35 6.44
#